data_AF-A0A1W1E439-F1
#
_entry.id   AF-A0A1W1E439-F1
#
_cell.length_a   1.000
_cell.length_b   1.000
_cell.length_c   1.000
_cell.angle_alpha   90.00
_cell.angle_beta   90.00
_cell.angle_gamma   90.00
#
_symmetry.space_group_name_H-M   'P 1'
#
loop_
_entity.id
_entity.type
_entity.pdbx_description
1 polymer ?
#
loop_
_entity_poly.entity_id
_entity_poly.type
_entity_poly.pdbx_seq_one_letter_code
_entity_poly.pdbx_strand_id
1 'polypeptide(L)'
;MEARKKRIESGLIAAERGLSEHKEAQQKAQETINQSKDQAAAIIANATKQASGMVEDAKGTASQEAERIKTQAHAEIEQESQRVRNELKDQVSALVMQGVGAVLDKEVDAKAHQGMLSKLSQTL
;
A
#
# COMPACT_ATOMS: atom_id res chain seq x y z
N MET A 1 -40.50 -47.60 67.43
CA MET A 1 -39.43 -48.26 66.63
C MET A 1 -39.57 -47.96 65.14
N GLU A 2 -40.76 -48.17 64.55
CA GLU A 2 -41.03 -47.94 63.11
C GLU A 2 -40.62 -46.57 62.55
N ALA A 3 -40.96 -45.47 63.23
CA ALA A 3 -40.61 -44.12 62.78
C ALA A 3 -39.09 -43.89 62.64
N ARG A 4 -38.28 -44.52 63.50
CA ARG A 4 -36.81 -44.42 63.43
C ARG A 4 -36.26 -45.19 62.23
N LYS A 5 -36.81 -46.38 61.94
CA LYS A 5 -36.42 -47.23 60.81
C LYS A 5 -36.72 -46.54 59.47
N LYS A 6 -37.93 -45.99 59.33
CA LYS A 6 -38.34 -45.22 58.15
C LYS A 6 -37.48 -43.98 57.90
N ARG A 7 -37.07 -43.27 58.97
CA ARG A 7 -36.19 -42.10 58.86
C ARG A 7 -34.77 -42.46 58.41
N ILE A 8 -34.24 -43.60 58.88
CA ILE A 8 -32.92 -44.09 58.46
C ILE A 8 -32.96 -44.52 56.98
N GLU A 9 -34.00 -45.24 56.59
CA GLU A 9 -34.22 -45.66 55.20
C GLU A 9 -34.35 -44.45 54.26
N SER A 10 -35.18 -43.46 54.61
CA SER A 10 -35.32 -42.24 53.80
C SER A 10 -34.01 -41.44 53.72
N GLY A 11 -33.24 -41.40 54.81
CA GLY A 11 -31.95 -40.73 54.84
C GLY A 11 -30.89 -41.41 53.99
N LEU A 12 -30.86 -42.75 53.99
CA LEU A 12 -29.96 -43.54 53.16
C LEU A 12 -30.27 -43.36 51.66
N ILE A 13 -31.56 -43.42 51.30
CA ILE A 13 -32.02 -43.19 49.91
C ILE A 13 -31.70 -41.76 49.47
N ALA A 14 -31.88 -40.76 50.33
CA ALA A 14 -31.55 -39.36 50.01
C ALA A 14 -30.04 -39.16 49.82
N ALA A 15 -29.21 -39.80 50.65
CA ALA A 15 -27.75 -39.74 50.50
C ALA A 15 -27.27 -40.42 49.22
N GLU A 16 -27.82 -41.59 48.86
CA GLU A 16 -27.49 -42.29 47.62
C GLU A 16 -27.90 -41.49 46.38
N ARG A 17 -29.10 -40.88 46.39
CA ARG A 17 -29.55 -39.95 45.35
C ARG A 17 -28.65 -38.74 45.24
N GLY A 18 -28.31 -38.10 46.36
CA GLY A 18 -27.41 -36.95 46.37
C GLY A 18 -26.02 -37.27 45.82
N LEU A 19 -25.48 -38.46 46.11
CA LEU A 19 -24.21 -38.92 45.53
C LEU A 19 -24.30 -39.15 44.02
N SER A 20 -25.39 -39.77 43.55
CA SER A 20 -25.62 -39.98 42.12
C SER A 20 -25.76 -38.65 41.36
N GLU A 21 -26.60 -37.75 41.86
CA GLU A 21 -26.82 -36.41 41.28
C GLU A 21 -25.52 -35.60 41.28
N HIS A 22 -24.73 -35.67 42.36
CA HIS A 22 -23.42 -35.01 42.42
C HIS A 22 -22.45 -35.54 41.36
N LYS A 23 -22.39 -36.87 41.18
CA LYS A 23 -21.54 -37.50 40.17
C LYS A 23 -21.96 -37.11 38.76
N GLU A 24 -23.26 -37.13 38.46
CA GLU A 24 -23.80 -36.68 37.18
C GLU A 24 -23.52 -35.20 36.92
N ALA A 25 -23.69 -34.35 37.93
CA ALA A 25 -23.39 -32.92 37.83
C ALA A 25 -21.89 -32.69 37.56
N GLN A 26 -21.00 -33.43 38.23
CA GLN A 26 -19.56 -33.36 38.00
C GLN A 26 -19.18 -33.77 36.58
N GLN A 27 -19.79 -34.85 36.06
CA GLN A 27 -19.57 -35.30 34.67
C GLN A 27 -20.03 -34.23 33.67
N LYS A 28 -21.25 -33.71 33.82
CA LYS A 28 -21.77 -32.64 32.96
C LYS A 28 -20.93 -31.37 33.02
N ALA A 29 -20.44 -31.00 34.21
CA ALA A 29 -19.54 -29.86 34.36
C ALA A 29 -18.23 -30.07 33.60
N GLN A 30 -17.63 -31.27 33.69
CA GLN A 30 -16.41 -31.59 32.97
C GLN A 30 -16.62 -31.60 31.45
N GLU A 31 -17.73 -32.15 30.97
CA GLU A 31 -18.12 -32.10 29.55
C GLU A 31 -18.27 -30.67 29.06
N THR A 32 -18.97 -29.81 29.82
CA THR A 32 -19.17 -28.40 29.47
C THR A 32 -17.84 -27.64 29.40
N ILE A 33 -16.92 -27.91 30.33
CA ILE A 33 -15.58 -27.31 30.33
C ILE A 33 -14.80 -27.75 29.09
N ASN A 34 -14.84 -29.03 28.73
CA ASN A 34 -14.15 -29.55 27.55
C ASN A 34 -14.72 -28.95 26.27
N GLN A 35 -16.05 -28.93 26.12
CA GLN A 35 -16.73 -28.31 24.98
C GLN A 35 -16.38 -26.82 24.86
N SER A 36 -16.34 -26.11 25.98
CA SER A 36 -15.98 -24.69 26.00
C SER A 36 -14.52 -24.45 25.58
N LYS A 37 -13.60 -25.33 25.98
CA LYS A 37 -12.20 -25.29 25.52
C LYS A 37 -12.07 -25.54 24.02
N ASP A 38 -12.81 -26.52 23.50
CA ASP A 38 -12.80 -26.84 22.06
C ASP A 38 -13.37 -25.68 21.24
N GLN A 39 -14.46 -25.06 21.70
CA GLN A 39 -15.03 -23.86 21.09
C GLN A 39 -14.05 -22.68 21.13
N ALA A 40 -13.38 -22.44 22.26
CA ALA A 40 -12.38 -21.38 22.37
C ALA A 40 -11.20 -21.62 21.41
N ALA A 41 -10.70 -22.85 21.31
CA ALA A 41 -9.65 -23.21 20.37
C ALA A 41 -10.09 -22.99 18.91
N ALA A 42 -11.32 -23.36 18.56
CA ALA A 42 -11.89 -23.12 17.24
C ALA A 42 -12.01 -21.62 16.91
N ILE A 43 -12.43 -20.80 17.88
CA ILE A 43 -12.49 -19.33 17.71
C ILE A 43 -11.09 -18.77 17.46
N ILE A 44 -10.09 -19.18 18.24
CA ILE A 44 -8.71 -18.71 18.08
C ILE A 44 -8.14 -19.12 16.71
N ALA A 45 -8.38 -20.36 16.28
CA ALA A 45 -7.94 -20.85 14.98
C ALA A 45 -8.57 -20.05 13.83
N ASN A 46 -9.89 -19.80 13.91
CA ASN A 46 -10.60 -18.99 12.92
C ASN A 46 -10.11 -17.54 12.90
N ALA A 47 -9.89 -16.92 14.07
CA ALA A 47 -9.37 -15.57 14.16
C ALA A 47 -7.95 -15.46 13.57
N THR A 48 -7.09 -16.45 13.84
CA THR A 48 -5.73 -16.52 13.27
C THR A 48 -5.78 -16.63 11.74
N LYS A 49 -6.66 -17.50 11.21
CA LYS A 49 -6.84 -17.64 9.76
C LYS A 49 -7.33 -16.34 9.12
N GLN A 50 -8.30 -15.68 9.74
CA GLN A 50 -8.81 -14.38 9.25
C GLN A 50 -7.73 -13.30 9.28
N ALA A 51 -6.93 -13.23 10.36
CA ALA A 51 -5.83 -12.28 10.47
C ALA A 51 -4.78 -12.50 9.37
N SER A 52 -4.40 -13.76 9.11
CA SER A 52 -3.47 -14.08 8.01
C SER A 52 -4.03 -13.67 6.65
N GLY A 53 -5.31 -13.96 6.38
CA GLY A 53 -5.97 -13.55 5.14
C GLY A 53 -6.01 -12.03 4.97
N MET A 54 -6.35 -11.30 6.04
CA MET A 54 -6.35 -9.84 6.04
C MET A 54 -4.96 -9.25 5.74
N VAL A 55 -3.90 -9.86 6.26
CA VAL A 55 -2.52 -9.43 5.97
C VAL A 55 -2.14 -9.71 4.52
N GLU A 56 -2.55 -10.84 3.94
CA GLU A 56 -2.31 -11.13 2.53
C GLU A 56 -3.07 -10.16 1.61
N ASP A 57 -4.35 -9.90 1.90
CA ASP A 57 -5.18 -8.95 1.16
C ASP A 57 -4.56 -7.54 1.23
N ALA A 58 -4.16 -7.09 2.42
CA ALA A 58 -3.50 -5.80 2.60
C ALA A 58 -2.18 -5.69 1.82
N LYS A 59 -1.38 -6.76 1.77
CA LYS A 59 -0.16 -6.80 0.94
C LYS A 59 -0.49 -6.73 -0.55
N GLY A 60 -1.55 -7.41 -0.98
CA GLY A 60 -2.04 -7.36 -2.35
C GLY A 60 -2.43 -5.93 -2.76
N THR A 61 -3.27 -5.28 -1.95
CA THR A 61 -3.68 -3.88 -2.17
C THR A 61 -2.47 -2.93 -2.14
N ALA A 62 -1.55 -3.08 -1.19
CA ALA A 62 -0.36 -2.25 -1.12
C ALA A 62 0.53 -2.38 -2.36
N SER A 63 0.68 -3.60 -2.89
CA SER A 63 1.46 -3.85 -4.10
C SER A 63 0.81 -3.22 -5.33
N GLN A 64 -0.52 -3.33 -5.46
CA GLN A 64 -1.27 -2.70 -6.55
C GLN A 64 -1.16 -1.17 -6.51
N GLU A 65 -1.31 -0.58 -5.32
CA GLU A 65 -1.19 0.86 -5.14
C GLU A 65 0.24 1.36 -5.40
N ALA A 66 1.25 0.59 -4.98
CA ALA A 66 2.65 0.91 -5.27
C ALA A 66 2.92 0.94 -6.79
N GLU A 67 2.41 -0.04 -7.54
CA GLU A 67 2.55 -0.06 -9.00
C GLU A 67 1.77 1.09 -9.66
N ARG A 68 0.59 1.43 -9.14
CA ARG A 68 -0.18 2.60 -9.59
C ARG A 68 0.61 3.90 -9.41
N ILE A 69 1.20 4.10 -8.23
CA ILE A 69 2.03 5.28 -7.92
C ILE A 69 3.25 5.34 -8.83
N LYS A 70 3.97 4.23 -9.03
CA LYS A 70 5.13 4.19 -9.94
C LYS A 70 4.74 4.53 -11.37
N THR A 71 3.63 3.98 -11.86
CA THR A 71 3.15 4.23 -13.22
C THR A 71 2.81 5.71 -13.41
N GLN A 72 2.11 6.29 -12.43
CA GLN A 72 1.77 7.72 -12.43
C GLN A 72 3.04 8.59 -12.39
N ALA A 73 4.00 8.27 -11.51
CA ALA A 73 5.26 9.00 -11.42
C ALA A 73 6.08 8.91 -12.72
N HIS A 74 6.11 7.75 -13.38
CA HIS A 74 6.77 7.62 -14.68
C HIS A 74 6.11 8.47 -15.76
N ALA A 75 4.79 8.50 -15.82
CA ALA A 75 4.05 9.36 -16.76
C ALA A 75 4.32 10.85 -16.50
N GLU A 76 4.37 11.27 -15.24
CA GLU A 76 4.70 12.65 -14.84
C GLU A 76 6.14 13.02 -15.24
N ILE A 77 7.11 12.12 -15.00
CA ILE A 77 8.51 12.33 -15.41
C ILE A 77 8.62 12.46 -16.93
N GLU A 78 7.90 11.65 -17.70
CA GLU A 78 7.92 11.72 -19.16
C GLU A 78 7.33 13.03 -19.67
N GLN A 79 6.20 13.46 -19.11
CA GLN A 79 5.58 14.75 -19.44
C GLN A 79 6.52 15.91 -19.12
N GLU A 80 7.15 15.88 -17.95
CA GLU A 80 8.08 16.91 -17.50
C GLU A 80 9.35 16.96 -18.36
N SER A 81 9.91 15.79 -18.70
CA SER A 81 11.04 15.67 -19.62
C SER A 81 10.73 16.28 -20.99
N GLN A 82 9.53 16.03 -21.52
CA GLN A 82 9.10 16.63 -22.79
C GLN A 82 8.95 18.15 -22.67
N ARG A 83 8.41 18.66 -21.56
CA ARG A 83 8.31 20.10 -21.29
C ARG A 83 9.69 20.75 -21.27
N VAL A 84 10.62 20.22 -20.48
CA VAL A 84 11.99 20.74 -20.37
C VAL A 84 12.73 20.68 -21.71
N ARG A 85 12.55 19.60 -22.50
CA ARG A 85 13.12 19.51 -23.86
C ARG A 85 12.60 20.60 -24.79
N ASN A 86 11.30 20.89 -24.74
CA ASN A 86 10.71 21.96 -25.55
C ASN A 86 11.26 23.33 -25.12
N GLU A 87 11.31 23.61 -23.81
CA GLU A 87 11.89 24.85 -23.29
C GLU A 87 13.36 25.02 -23.69
N LEU A 88 14.15 23.93 -23.64
CA LEU A 88 15.55 23.96 -24.07
C LEU A 88 15.67 24.25 -25.57
N LYS A 89 14.80 23.67 -26.40
CA LYS A 89 14.78 23.92 -27.84
C LYS A 89 14.49 25.40 -28.14
N ASP A 90 13.58 26.02 -27.39
CA ASP A 90 13.26 27.44 -27.54
C ASP A 90 14.44 28.33 -27.14
N GLN A 91 15.11 28.01 -26.02
CA GLN A 91 16.32 28.71 -25.58
C GLN A 91 17.47 28.58 -26.60
N VAL A 92 17.69 27.38 -27.15
CA VAL A 92 18.71 27.15 -28.18
C VAL A 92 18.38 27.92 -29.45
N SER A 93 17.11 27.94 -29.87
CA SER A 93 16.67 28.69 -31.06
C SER A 93 16.91 30.19 -30.88
N ALA A 94 16.62 30.74 -29.69
CA ALA A 94 16.92 32.13 -29.35
C ALA A 94 18.43 32.43 -29.41
N LEU A 95 19.27 31.53 -28.86
CA LEU A 95 20.73 31.66 -28.90
C LEU A 95 21.27 31.62 -30.35
N VAL A 96 20.74 30.72 -31.18
CA VAL A 96 21.11 30.62 -32.60
C VAL A 96 20.76 31.91 -33.33
N MET A 97 19.57 32.47 -33.12
CA MET A 97 19.18 33.75 -33.72
C MET A 97 20.09 34.91 -33.29
N GLN A 98 20.49 34.96 -32.02
CA GLN A 98 21.47 35.94 -31.53
C GLN A 98 22.84 35.75 -32.21
N GLY A 99 23.29 34.50 -32.36
CA GLY A 99 24.54 34.18 -33.05
C GLY A 99 24.52 34.58 -34.54
N VAL A 100 23.41 34.29 -35.24
CA VAL A 100 23.22 34.72 -36.63
C VAL A 100 23.25 36.24 -36.75
N GLY A 101 22.60 36.96 -35.84
CA GLY A 101 22.66 38.43 -35.77
C GLY A 101 24.09 38.94 -35.60
N ALA A 102 24.86 38.38 -34.66
CA ALA A 102 26.24 38.77 -34.43
C ALA A 102 27.18 38.49 -35.63
N VAL A 103 26.93 37.40 -36.38
CA VAL A 103 27.68 37.09 -37.60
C VAL A 103 27.30 38.07 -38.72
N LEU A 104 26.01 38.36 -38.91
CA LEU A 104 25.55 39.35 -39.88
C LEU A 104 26.06 40.75 -39.58
N ASP A 105 26.04 41.20 -38.32
CA ASP A 105 26.61 42.50 -37.92
C ASP A 105 28.10 42.62 -38.27
N LYS A 106 28.84 41.50 -38.25
CA LYS A 106 30.26 41.45 -38.64
C LYS A 106 30.45 41.43 -40.17
N GLU A 107 29.56 40.77 -40.90
CA GLU A 107 29.58 40.71 -42.37
C GLU A 107 29.13 42.03 -43.01
N VAL A 108 28.14 42.72 -42.41
CA VAL A 108 27.62 44.03 -42.86
C VAL A 108 28.41 45.20 -42.24
N ASP A 109 29.72 45.00 -42.04
CA ASP A 109 30.61 46.09 -41.61
C ASP A 109 30.76 47.11 -42.75
N ALA A 110 30.38 48.36 -42.47
CA ALA A 110 30.53 49.49 -43.38
C ALA A 110 31.98 49.65 -43.88
N LYS A 111 33.01 49.20 -43.14
CA LYS A 111 34.40 49.16 -43.60
C LYS A 111 34.65 48.10 -44.68
N ALA A 112 34.07 46.91 -44.56
CA ALA A 112 34.19 45.86 -45.57
C ALA A 112 33.49 46.29 -46.88
N HIS A 113 32.33 46.93 -46.76
CA HIS A 113 31.60 47.49 -47.91
C HIS A 113 32.28 48.73 -48.51
N GLN A 114 32.85 49.64 -47.72
CA GLN A 114 33.65 50.76 -48.22
C GLN A 114 34.89 50.29 -49.00
N GLY A 115 35.58 49.25 -48.53
CA GLY A 115 36.74 48.69 -49.22
C GLY A 115 36.39 48.00 -50.54
N MET A 116 35.19 47.41 -50.66
CA MET A 116 34.69 46.89 -51.94
C MET A 116 34.24 48.01 -52.89
N LEU A 117 33.56 49.02 -52.37
CA LEU A 117 33.15 50.21 -53.15
C LEU A 117 34.36 50.99 -53.66
N SER A 118 35.44 51.13 -52.87
CA SER A 118 36.65 51.82 -53.30
C SER A 118 37.43 51.03 -54.36
N LYS A 119 37.44 49.68 -54.29
CA LYS A 119 38.03 48.84 -55.33
C LYS A 119 37.21 48.87 -56.62
N LEU A 120 35.88 48.87 -56.52
CA LEU A 120 34.99 48.97 -57.68
C LEU A 120 35.15 50.34 -58.38
N SER A 121 35.30 51.43 -57.61
CA SER A 121 35.55 52.77 -58.18
C SER A 121 36.95 52.94 -58.79
N GLN A 122 37.90 52.04 -58.51
CA GLN A 122 39.24 52.02 -59.11
C GLN A 122 39.31 51.15 -60.37
N THR A 123 38.28 50.33 -60.63
CA THR A 123 38.23 49.42 -61.80
C THR A 123 37.32 49.95 -62.92
N LEU A 124 36.71 51.12 -62.71
CA LEU A 124 36.08 51.99 -63.72
C LEU A 124 37.06 53.11 -64.09
#